data_AF-A0A4Q9KBT8-F1
#
_entry.id   AF-A0A4Q9KBT8-F1
#
_cell.length_a   1.000
_cell.length_b   1.000
_cell.length_c   1.000
_cell.angle_alpha   90.00
_cell.angle_beta   90.00
_cell.angle_gamma   90.00
#
_symmetry.space_group_name_H-M   'P 1'
#
loop_
_entity.id
_entity.type
_entity.pdbx_description
1 polymer ?
#
loop_
_entity_poly.entity_id
_entity_poly.type
_entity_poly.pdbx_seq_one_letter_code
_entity_poly.pdbx_strand_id
1 'polypeptide(L)'
;MARGVVGALIGAGLLALVGLVIGLITGIQIGGNYFSDFEFEGARGYIATGNIGARVGAVIGGLSGAILGFWLARKKPAHRGHVEA
;
A
#
# COMPACT_ATOMS: atom_id res chain seq x y z
N MET A 1 -10.83 2.44 -20.79
CA MET A 1 -9.56 2.83 -20.13
C MET A 1 -9.77 3.73 -18.92
N ALA A 2 -10.56 4.81 -19.01
CA ALA A 2 -10.78 5.76 -17.91
C ALA A 2 -11.16 5.10 -16.56
N ARG A 3 -12.13 4.17 -16.54
CA ARG A 3 -12.54 3.45 -15.32
C ARG A 3 -11.40 2.65 -14.67
N GLY A 4 -10.54 2.05 -15.48
CA GLY A 4 -9.37 1.30 -15.00
C GLY A 4 -8.35 2.22 -14.33
N VAL A 5 -8.08 3.39 -14.92
CA VAL A 5 -7.17 4.39 -14.36
C VAL A 5 -7.70 4.93 -13.03
N VAL A 6 -8.99 5.25 -12.95
CA VAL A 6 -9.63 5.69 -11.69
C VAL A 6 -9.53 4.59 -10.63
N GLY A 7 -9.83 3.34 -10.99
CA GLY A 7 -9.67 2.20 -10.10
C GLY A 7 -8.23 2.04 -9.60
N ALA A 8 -7.25 2.21 -10.48
CA ALA A 8 -5.84 2.15 -10.14
C ALA A 8 -5.45 3.26 -9.14
N LEU A 9 -5.87 4.50 -9.36
CA LEU A 9 -5.53 5.61 -8.46
C LEU A 9 -6.15 5.43 -7.06
N ILE A 10 -7.41 5.00 -6.99
CA ILE A 10 -8.08 4.71 -5.71
C ILE A 10 -7.40 3.55 -5.00
N GLY A 11 -7.17 2.45 -5.73
CA GLY A 11 -6.50 1.27 -5.17
C GLY A 11 -5.10 1.60 -4.66
N ALA A 12 -4.33 2.37 -5.43
CA ALA A 12 -2.99 2.82 -5.05
C ALA A 12 -3.01 3.64 -3.76
N GLY A 13 -3.89 4.65 -3.66
CA GLY A 13 -3.97 5.48 -2.46
C GLY A 13 -4.33 4.68 -1.20
N LEU A 14 -5.34 3.80 -1.30
CA LEU A 14 -5.79 2.97 -0.18
C LEU A 14 -4.71 2.00 0.30
N LEU A 15 -4.14 1.22 -0.63
CA LEU A 15 -3.15 0.21 -0.24
C LEU A 15 -1.79 0.84 0.07
N ALA A 16 -1.45 2.01 -0.47
CA ALA A 16 -0.27 2.76 -0.01
C ALA A 16 -0.41 3.15 1.46
N LEU A 17 -1.59 3.61 1.91
CA LEU A 17 -1.81 3.94 3.32
C LEU A 17 -1.73 2.69 4.22
N VAL A 18 -2.36 1.59 3.81
CA VAL A 18 -2.28 0.31 4.55
C VAL A 18 -0.83 -0.19 4.61
N GLY A 19 -0.14 -0.19 3.47
CA GLY A 19 1.26 -0.59 3.36
C GLY A 19 2.19 0.29 4.19
N LEU A 20 1.94 1.60 4.24
CA LEU A 20 2.69 2.54 5.08
C LEU A 20 2.60 2.14 6.55
N VAL A 21 1.39 1.90 7.07
CA VAL A 21 1.18 1.54 8.48
C VAL A 21 1.83 0.20 8.80
N ILE A 22 1.62 -0.82 7.97
CA ILE A 22 2.23 -2.14 8.16
C ILE A 22 3.75 -2.03 8.12
N GLY A 23 4.29 -1.35 7.11
CA GLY A 23 5.72 -1.14 6.93
C GLY A 23 6.34 -0.38 8.09
N LEU A 24 5.68 0.64 8.63
CA LEU A 24 6.12 1.38 9.81
C LEU A 24 6.25 0.44 11.01
N ILE A 25 5.20 -0.34 11.31
CA ILE A 25 5.20 -1.26 12.46
C ILE A 25 6.30 -2.32 12.29
N THR A 26 6.43 -2.93 11.11
CA THR A 26 7.48 -3.90 10.81
C THR A 26 8.87 -3.28 10.95
N GLY A 27 9.07 -2.07 10.42
CA GLY A 27 10.32 -1.32 10.52
C GLY A 27 10.70 -1.02 11.97
N ILE A 28 9.76 -0.54 12.78
CA ILE A 28 9.95 -0.29 14.22
C ILE A 28 10.39 -1.57 14.93
N GLN A 29 9.72 -2.70 14.67
CA GLN A 29 10.08 -3.98 15.28
C GLN A 29 11.47 -4.45 14.88
N ILE A 30 11.86 -4.24 13.62
CA ILE A 30 13.20 -4.60 13.15
C ILE A 30 14.26 -3.72 13.82
N GLY A 31 14.07 -2.40 13.85
CA GLY A 31 15.07 -1.49 14.43
C GLY A 31 15.15 -1.54 15.94
N GLY A 32 14.03 -1.78 16.62
CA GLY A 32 14.00 -1.92 18.07
C GLY A 32 14.74 -3.18 18.57
N ASN A 33 14.74 -4.26 17.77
CA ASN A 33 15.29 -5.56 18.19
C ASN A 33 16.65 -5.90 17.56
N TYR A 34 16.92 -5.46 16.33
CA TYR A 34 18.11 -5.91 15.57
C TYR A 34 19.04 -4.77 15.13
N PHE A 35 18.53 -3.54 15.02
CA PHE A 35 19.29 -2.40 14.49
C PHE A 35 19.18 -1.16 15.39
N SER A 36 19.34 -1.32 16.70
CA SER A 36 19.14 -0.25 17.69
C SER A 36 20.07 0.96 17.50
N ASP A 37 21.25 0.72 16.94
CA ASP A 37 22.28 1.75 16.72
C ASP A 37 22.34 2.25 15.26
N PHE A 38 21.45 1.76 14.40
CA PHE A 38 21.38 2.21 13.03
C PHE A 38 20.83 3.64 12.95
N GLU A 39 21.52 4.51 12.20
CA GLU A 39 21.13 5.91 12.03
C GLU A 39 20.75 6.21 10.58
N PHE A 40 19.66 6.95 10.41
CA PHE A 40 19.16 7.36 9.10
C PHE A 40 18.37 8.65 9.23
N GLU A 41 18.71 9.67 8.42
CA GLU A 41 18.05 10.98 8.39
C GLU A 41 17.92 11.66 9.78
N GLY A 42 18.93 11.49 10.64
CA GLY A 42 18.93 12.08 11.99
C GLY A 42 18.05 11.33 13.01
N ALA A 43 17.42 10.22 12.61
CA ALA A 43 16.77 9.29 13.50
C ALA A 43 17.69 8.09 13.79
N ARG A 44 17.44 7.39 14.90
CA ARG A 44 18.19 6.20 15.31
C ARG A 44 17.27 5.04 15.67
N GLY A 45 17.76 3.83 15.47
CA GLY A 45 17.12 2.59 15.90
C GLY A 45 15.75 2.41 15.27
N TYR A 46 14.75 2.18 16.13
CA TYR A 46 13.38 1.91 15.71
C TYR A 46 12.74 3.05 14.90
N ILE A 47 13.13 4.31 15.13
CA ILE A 47 12.58 5.45 14.39
C ILE A 47 13.14 5.47 12.96
N ALA A 48 14.45 5.25 12.82
CA ALA A 48 15.13 5.20 11.54
C ALA A 48 14.56 4.09 10.64
N THR A 49 14.50 2.87 11.16
CA THR A 49 13.98 1.71 10.42
C THR A 49 12.45 1.79 10.24
N GLY A 50 11.73 2.40 11.17
CA GLY A 50 10.30 2.69 11.03
C GLY A 50 10.02 3.62 9.85
N ASN A 51 10.79 4.69 9.69
CA ASN A 51 10.68 5.61 8.55
C ASN A 51 10.97 4.91 7.22
N ILE A 52 12.00 4.06 7.18
CA ILE A 52 12.32 3.24 5.99
C ILE A 52 11.17 2.28 5.69
N GLY A 53 10.71 1.54 6.70
CA GLY A 53 9.63 0.58 6.58
C GLY A 53 8.34 1.22 6.07
N ALA A 54 7.98 2.40 6.58
CA ALA A 54 6.82 3.16 6.12
C ALA A 54 6.91 3.51 4.62
N ARG A 55 8.08 3.97 4.14
CA ARG A 55 8.30 4.31 2.72
C ARG A 55 8.22 3.08 1.83
N VAL A 56 8.92 2.01 2.21
CA VAL A 56 8.92 0.75 1.45
C VAL A 56 7.51 0.16 1.40
N GLY A 57 6.82 0.13 2.54
CA GLY A 57 5.45 -0.34 2.66
C GLY A 57 4.47 0.48 1.82
N ALA A 58 4.59 1.81 1.82
CA ALA A 58 3.76 2.69 0.99
C ALA A 58 3.94 2.43 -0.51
N VAL A 59 5.19 2.22 -0.96
CA VAL A 59 5.49 1.92 -2.38
C VAL A 59 4.91 0.57 -2.78
N ILE A 60 5.16 -0.49 -1.99
CA ILE A 60 4.64 -1.84 -2.29
C ILE A 60 3.11 -1.86 -2.25
N GLY A 61 2.51 -1.22 -1.23
CA GLY A 61 1.08 -1.05 -1.11
C GLY A 61 0.48 -0.28 -2.28
N GLY A 62 1.08 0.85 -2.65
CA GLY A 62 0.61 1.65 -3.78
C GLY A 62 0.66 0.90 -5.11
N LEU A 63 1.75 0.18 -5.39
CA LEU A 63 1.88 -0.62 -6.62
C LEU A 63 0.88 -1.77 -6.66
N SER A 64 0.76 -2.53 -5.57
CA SER A 64 -0.20 -3.64 -5.47
C SER A 64 -1.64 -3.15 -5.60
N GLY A 65 -1.97 -2.02 -4.97
CA GLY A 65 -3.29 -1.40 -5.09
C GLY A 65 -3.59 -0.82 -6.45
N ALA A 66 -2.62 -0.22 -7.13
CA ALA A 66 -2.78 0.25 -8.51
C ALA A 66 -3.15 -0.90 -9.44
N ILE A 67 -2.42 -2.02 -9.32
CA ILE A 67 -2.68 -3.23 -10.10
C ILE A 67 -4.08 -3.76 -9.76
N LEU A 68 -4.36 -4.06 -8.50
CA LEU A 68 -5.65 -4.64 -8.10
C LEU A 68 -6.83 -3.74 -8.51
N GLY A 69 -6.74 -2.44 -8.25
CA GLY A 69 -7.75 -1.45 -8.58
C GLY A 69 -8.01 -1.34 -10.09
N PHE A 70 -6.96 -1.39 -10.91
CA PHE A 70 -7.08 -1.41 -12.37
C PHE A 70 -7.84 -2.66 -12.85
N TRP A 71 -7.49 -3.83 -12.33
CA TRP A 71 -8.11 -5.10 -12.71
C TRP A 71 -9.57 -5.19 -12.26
N LEU A 72 -9.87 -4.78 -11.02
CA LEU A 72 -11.22 -4.77 -10.46
C LEU A 72 -12.16 -3.85 -11.24
N ALA A 73 -11.72 -2.64 -11.57
CA ALA A 73 -12.54 -1.67 -12.30
C ALA A 73 -12.82 -2.05 -13.76
N ARG A 74 -12.11 -3.07 -14.29
CA ARG A 74 -12.33 -3.62 -15.63
C ARG A 74 -13.21 -4.88 -15.64
N LYS A 75 -13.49 -5.51 -14.50
CA LYS A 75 -14.46 -6.61 -14.46
C LYS A 75 -15.83 -6.06 -14.84
N LYS A 76 -16.44 -6.64 -15.89
CA LYS A 76 -17.85 -6.35 -16.22
C LYS A 76 -18.71 -6.76 -15.01
N PRO A 77 -19.74 -5.99 -14.65
CA PRO A 77 -20.69 -6.42 -13.63
C PRO A 77 -21.26 -7.77 -14.06
N ALA A 78 -21.10 -8.79 -13.23
CA ALA A 78 -21.71 -10.09 -13.44
C ALA A 78 -23.22 -9.86 -13.55
N HIS A 79 -23.80 -10.27 -14.69
CA HIS A 79 -25.20 -10.12 -15.09
C HIS A 79 -26.12 -9.47 -14.06
N ARG A 80 -26.44 -8.18 -14.26
CA ARG A 80 -27.73 -7.68 -13.79
C ARG A 80 -28.75 -8.40 -14.65
N GLY A 81 -29.30 -9.49 -14.11
CA GLY A 81 -30.29 -10.32 -14.78
C GLY A 81 -31.33 -9.42 -15.42
N HIS A 82 -31.61 -9.69 -16.69
CA HIS A 82 -32.75 -9.13 -17.38
C HIS A 82 -33.98 -9.39 -16.50
N VAL A 83 -34.48 -8.35 -15.83
CA VAL A 83 -35.89 -8.32 -15.46
C VAL A 83 -36.58 -7.94 -16.75
N GLU A 84 -36.84 -8.94 -17.57
CA GLU A 84 -37.79 -8.83 -18.67
C GLU A 84 -39.19 -8.78 -18.07
N ALA A 85 -39.90 -7.71 -18.44
CA ALA A 85 -41.34 -7.43 -18.35
C ALA A 85 -41.98 -7.41 -16.95
#